data_AF-A0A5P8E939-F1
#
_entry.id   AF-A0A5P8E939-F1
#
_cell.length_a   1.000
_cell.length_b   1.000
_cell.length_c   1.000
_cell.angle_alpha   90.00
_cell.angle_beta   90.00
_cell.angle_gamma   90.00
#
_symmetry.space_group_name_H-M   'P 1'
#
loop_
_entity.id
_entity.type
_entity.pdbx_description
1 polymer ?
#
loop_
_entity_poly.entity_id
_entity_poly.type
_entity_poly.pdbx_seq_one_letter_code
_entity_poly.pdbx_strand_id
1 'polypeptide(L)'
;MKKIFIGIDVSKETIDVSFVESDFQQQPKYLAQYPNSKKGYRSMVRDLKHALRDTNTGQWLFCCETTGAYDKQMCHWLVENEMHVWRESALQIKQSLGIRRGKNDKADSMAIADYARRHPDKINFFKIPNKELAALKDLFMYRQNLVDKLKGVKNRQKAMKSQGDAVSKAAKFICRDTNNEIKRLERSIAECENAMMEVIRSDEQLERNYEHVKSIKGFGLVVTVALMVFSGNFQNIPTANKMATYCGVASFRNTSGTTINSRQDVRHLSNRRLKGLLSMAARSAIQHNDAIQRYYQRKIDQGKLYGVAINNVKNKLIHIAYALVKSNQDYQTEYMFNEDAV
;
A
#
# COMPACT_ATOMS: atom_id res chain seq x y z
N MET A 1 -25.39 13.06 -5.41
CA MET A 1 -25.61 11.73 -4.79
C MET A 1 -25.76 10.70 -5.91
N LYS A 2 -25.20 9.49 -5.75
CA LYS A 2 -25.35 8.41 -6.75
C LYS A 2 -26.78 7.86 -6.70
N LYS A 3 -27.38 7.61 -7.86
CA LYS A 3 -28.77 7.15 -8.00
C LYS A 3 -28.86 5.73 -8.55
N ILE A 4 -27.86 5.31 -9.31
CA ILE A 4 -27.80 3.97 -9.91
C ILE A 4 -26.55 3.25 -9.43
N PHE A 5 -26.72 2.03 -8.95
CA PHE A 5 -25.65 1.14 -8.51
C PHE A 5 -25.58 -0.05 -9.47
N ILE A 6 -24.42 -0.26 -10.07
CA ILE A 6 -24.19 -1.26 -11.12
C ILE A 6 -23.20 -2.27 -10.55
N GLY A 7 -23.64 -3.50 -10.34
CA GLY A 7 -22.78 -4.58 -9.88
C GLY A 7 -22.24 -5.38 -11.05
N ILE A 8 -20.93 -5.62 -11.02
CA ILE A 8 -20.24 -6.38 -12.06
C ILE A 8 -19.48 -7.52 -11.41
N ASP A 9 -19.80 -8.74 -11.84
CA ASP A 9 -18.96 -9.90 -11.59
C ASP A 9 -17.99 -10.09 -12.76
N VAL A 10 -16.70 -10.27 -12.47
CA VAL A 10 -15.64 -10.21 -13.47
C VAL A 10 -14.90 -11.53 -13.58
N SER A 11 -15.01 -12.17 -14.74
CA SER A 11 -14.22 -13.32 -15.12
C SER A 11 -13.08 -12.94 -16.08
N LYS A 12 -12.26 -13.92 -16.46
CA LYS A 12 -11.18 -13.71 -17.44
C LYS A 12 -11.72 -13.29 -18.80
N GLU A 13 -12.82 -13.87 -19.26
CA GLU A 13 -13.33 -13.71 -20.63
C GLU A 13 -14.61 -12.89 -20.71
N THR A 14 -15.36 -12.81 -19.61
CA THR A 14 -16.69 -12.20 -19.56
C THR A 14 -16.88 -11.34 -18.31
N ILE A 15 -17.87 -10.45 -18.38
CA ILE A 15 -18.37 -9.67 -17.26
C ILE A 15 -19.90 -9.77 -17.21
N ASP A 16 -20.44 -10.06 -16.03
CA ASP A 16 -21.87 -10.16 -15.78
C ASP A 16 -22.34 -8.88 -15.10
N VAL A 17 -23.36 -8.23 -15.67
CA VAL A 17 -23.73 -6.87 -15.28
C VAL A 17 -25.16 -6.83 -14.77
N SER A 18 -25.33 -6.28 -13.58
CA SER A 18 -26.63 -6.01 -12.96
C SER A 18 -26.70 -4.57 -12.48
N PHE A 19 -27.89 -4.00 -12.37
CA PHE A 19 -28.07 -2.64 -11.86
C PHE A 19 -29.29 -2.53 -10.95
N VAL A 20 -29.28 -1.52 -10.09
CA VAL A 20 -30.37 -1.20 -9.16
C VAL A 20 -30.42 0.31 -8.92
N GLU A 21 -31.62 0.86 -8.80
CA GLU A 21 -31.83 2.25 -8.42
C GLU A 21 -31.64 2.43 -6.90
N SER A 22 -31.56 3.67 -6.42
CA SER A 22 -31.43 3.94 -4.98
C SER A 22 -32.65 3.53 -4.16
N ASP A 23 -33.80 3.28 -4.79
CA ASP A 23 -35.01 2.82 -4.12
C ASP A 23 -34.84 1.41 -3.55
N PHE A 24 -35.04 1.27 -2.23
CA PHE A 24 -34.91 0.01 -1.51
C PHE A 24 -36.03 -1.00 -1.78
N GLN A 25 -37.14 -0.56 -2.38
CA GLN A 25 -38.20 -1.49 -2.80
C GLN A 25 -37.85 -2.24 -4.10
N GLN A 26 -36.91 -1.72 -4.89
CA GLN A 26 -36.50 -2.35 -6.15
C GLN A 26 -35.43 -3.41 -5.93
N GLN A 27 -35.62 -4.57 -6.57
CA GLN A 27 -34.61 -5.63 -6.64
C GLN A 27 -33.59 -5.34 -7.75
N PRO A 28 -32.32 -5.75 -7.60
CA PRO A 28 -31.35 -5.67 -8.68
C PRO A 28 -31.82 -6.41 -9.94
N LYS A 29 -31.69 -5.75 -11.08
CA LYS A 29 -32.03 -6.28 -12.40
C LYS A 29 -30.75 -6.68 -13.12
N TYR A 30 -30.73 -7.90 -13.64
CA TYR A 30 -29.64 -8.34 -14.51
C TYR A 30 -29.84 -7.76 -15.90
N LEU A 31 -28.76 -7.18 -16.44
CA LEU A 31 -28.75 -6.59 -17.76
C LEU A 31 -28.37 -7.66 -18.80
N ALA A 32 -27.11 -8.07 -18.79
CA ALA A 32 -26.54 -9.05 -19.73
C ALA A 32 -25.11 -9.41 -19.33
N GLN A 33 -24.54 -10.38 -20.06
CA GLN A 33 -23.13 -10.72 -20.03
C GLN A 33 -22.43 -10.09 -21.24
N TYR A 34 -21.23 -9.55 -21.03
CA TYR A 34 -20.41 -8.96 -22.06
C TYR A 34 -19.01 -9.56 -22.08
N PRO A 35 -18.29 -9.54 -23.21
CA PRO A 35 -16.87 -9.91 -23.23
C PRO A 35 -16.04 -8.97 -22.35
N ASN A 36 -15.04 -9.50 -21.63
CA ASN A 36 -14.09 -8.72 -20.85
C ASN A 36 -13.06 -8.04 -21.78
N SER A 37 -13.51 -7.02 -22.52
CA SER A 37 -12.72 -6.29 -23.51
C SER A 37 -13.27 -4.89 -23.73
N LYS A 38 -12.48 -3.97 -24.30
CA LYS A 38 -12.92 -2.61 -24.67
C LYS A 38 -14.15 -2.59 -25.59
N LYS A 39 -14.39 -3.63 -26.39
CA LYS A 39 -15.60 -3.75 -27.21
C LYS A 39 -16.82 -4.09 -26.33
N GLY A 40 -16.65 -5.03 -25.40
CA GLY A 40 -17.69 -5.41 -24.44
C GLY A 40 -18.07 -4.27 -23.51
N TYR A 41 -17.10 -3.50 -22.98
CA TYR A 41 -17.39 -2.36 -22.10
C TYR A 41 -18.20 -1.26 -22.81
N ARG A 42 -17.88 -0.98 -24.09
CA ARG A 42 -18.66 -0.05 -24.92
C ARG A 42 -20.10 -0.52 -25.15
N SER A 43 -20.30 -1.82 -25.38
CA SER A 43 -21.65 -2.40 -25.49
C SER A 43 -22.41 -2.30 -24.17
N MET A 44 -21.79 -2.67 -23.06
CA MET A 44 -22.37 -2.57 -21.72
C MET A 44 -22.86 -1.15 -21.41
N VAL A 45 -22.00 -0.14 -21.60
CA VAL A 45 -22.39 1.26 -21.29
C VAL A 45 -23.51 1.74 -22.20
N ARG A 46 -23.51 1.34 -23.48
CA ARG A 46 -24.60 1.67 -24.41
C ARG A 46 -25.92 1.07 -23.96
N ASP A 47 -25.93 -0.20 -23.58
CA ASP A 47 -27.15 -0.88 -23.14
C ASP A 47 -27.66 -0.33 -21.80
N LEU A 48 -26.75 0.02 -20.88
CA LEU A 48 -27.10 0.74 -19.65
C LEU A 48 -27.75 2.11 -19.96
N LYS A 49 -27.23 2.87 -20.93
CA LYS A 49 -27.82 4.16 -21.33
C LYS A 49 -29.22 3.97 -21.92
N HIS A 50 -29.45 2.89 -22.66
CA HIS A 50 -30.78 2.54 -23.17
C HIS A 50 -31.76 2.11 -22.07
N ALA A 51 -31.27 1.40 -21.05
CA ALA A 51 -32.08 0.96 -19.91
C ALA A 51 -32.37 2.10 -18.90
N LEU A 52 -31.47 3.09 -18.79
CA LEU A 52 -31.49 4.14 -17.77
C LEU A 52 -31.62 5.55 -18.38
N ARG A 53 -32.59 5.72 -19.29
CA ARG A 53 -32.73 6.90 -20.19
C ARG A 53 -32.78 8.24 -19.46
N ASP A 54 -33.30 8.28 -18.24
CA ASP A 54 -33.50 9.51 -17.46
C ASP A 54 -32.33 9.84 -16.51
N THR A 55 -31.18 9.18 -16.71
CA THR A 55 -30.02 9.34 -15.82
C THR A 55 -28.75 9.69 -16.60
N ASN A 56 -27.85 10.42 -15.94
CA ASN A 56 -26.50 10.69 -16.46
C ASN A 56 -25.49 9.72 -15.85
N THR A 57 -24.42 9.39 -16.56
CA THR A 57 -23.31 8.53 -16.09
C THR A 57 -22.68 9.05 -14.79
N GLY A 58 -22.67 10.36 -14.56
CA GLY A 58 -22.26 10.97 -13.29
C GLY A 58 -23.09 10.54 -12.07
N GLN A 59 -24.30 10.00 -12.28
CA GLN A 59 -25.16 9.44 -11.23
C GLN A 59 -24.94 7.94 -11.00
N TRP A 60 -24.12 7.28 -11.82
CA TRP A 60 -23.88 5.85 -11.76
C TRP A 60 -22.65 5.53 -10.90
N LEU A 61 -22.73 4.41 -10.20
CA LEU A 61 -21.61 3.82 -9.47
C LEU A 61 -21.44 2.37 -9.92
N PHE A 62 -20.37 2.07 -10.63
CA PHE A 62 -19.97 0.70 -10.94
C PHE A 62 -19.27 0.10 -9.73
N CYS A 63 -19.68 -1.08 -9.31
CA CYS A 63 -19.08 -1.82 -8.21
C CYS A 63 -18.67 -3.20 -8.71
N CYS A 64 -17.46 -3.64 -8.37
CA CYS A 64 -16.98 -4.98 -8.70
C CYS A 64 -16.14 -5.55 -7.57
N GLU A 65 -16.07 -6.88 -7.48
CA GLU A 65 -15.14 -7.53 -6.56
C GLU A 65 -13.71 -7.58 -7.11
N THR A 66 -12.74 -7.77 -6.22
CA THR A 66 -11.31 -7.84 -6.55
C THR A 66 -10.95 -9.23 -7.08
N THR A 67 -10.78 -9.40 -8.40
CA THR A 67 -10.54 -10.72 -9.03
C THR A 67 -9.12 -10.90 -9.58
N GLY A 68 -8.12 -10.73 -8.72
CA GLY A 68 -6.71 -11.11 -8.98
C GLY A 68 -5.95 -10.29 -10.03
N ALA A 69 -6.61 -9.82 -11.09
CA ALA A 69 -6.14 -8.86 -12.11
C ALA A 69 -7.23 -8.54 -13.17
N TYR A 70 -8.21 -9.42 -13.39
CA TYR A 70 -9.12 -9.35 -14.55
C TYR A 70 -10.05 -8.13 -14.53
N ASP A 71 -10.37 -7.64 -13.34
CA ASP A 71 -11.16 -6.44 -13.12
C ASP A 71 -10.45 -5.12 -13.52
N LYS A 72 -9.11 -5.11 -13.57
CA LYS A 72 -8.34 -3.86 -13.69
C LYS A 72 -8.58 -3.15 -15.02
N GLN A 73 -8.62 -3.90 -16.13
CA GLN A 73 -8.77 -3.30 -17.45
C GLN A 73 -10.12 -2.59 -17.59
N MET A 74 -11.18 -3.19 -17.05
CA MET A 74 -12.51 -2.59 -16.99
C MET A 74 -12.52 -1.35 -16.10
N CYS A 75 -11.96 -1.45 -14.89
CA CYS A 75 -11.90 -0.31 -13.96
C CYS A 75 -11.17 0.90 -14.57
N HIS A 76 -10.04 0.68 -15.24
CA HIS A 76 -9.31 1.73 -15.94
C HIS A 76 -10.15 2.36 -17.04
N TRP A 77 -10.74 1.54 -17.92
CA TRP A 77 -11.53 2.04 -19.04
C TRP A 77 -12.74 2.86 -18.57
N LEU A 78 -13.41 2.44 -17.50
CA LEU A 78 -14.54 3.17 -16.92
C LEU A 78 -14.12 4.54 -16.38
N VAL A 79 -13.01 4.61 -15.63
CA VAL A 79 -12.50 5.88 -15.09
C VAL A 79 -12.00 6.81 -16.20
N GLU A 80 -11.32 6.28 -17.24
CA GLU A 80 -10.91 7.05 -18.44
C GLU A 80 -12.10 7.66 -19.20
N ASN A 81 -13.31 7.08 -19.04
CA ASN A 81 -14.56 7.60 -19.62
C ASN A 81 -15.42 8.33 -18.57
N GLU A 82 -14.78 8.92 -17.55
CA GLU A 82 -15.39 9.78 -16.52
C GLU A 82 -16.50 9.09 -15.68
N MET A 83 -16.45 7.76 -15.56
CA MET A 83 -17.38 6.99 -14.73
C MET A 83 -16.76 6.63 -13.39
N HIS A 84 -17.62 6.51 -12.38
CA HIS A 84 -17.18 6.20 -11.01
C HIS A 84 -17.22 4.69 -10.78
N VAL A 85 -16.10 4.15 -10.31
CA VAL A 85 -15.94 2.73 -10.00
C VAL A 85 -15.61 2.56 -8.52
N TRP A 86 -16.17 1.55 -7.87
CA TRP A 86 -15.82 1.10 -6.53
C TRP A 86 -15.38 -0.36 -6.61
N ARG A 87 -14.10 -0.59 -6.34
CA ARG A 87 -13.49 -1.92 -6.35
C ARG A 87 -13.40 -2.43 -4.92
N GLU A 88 -14.18 -3.43 -4.56
CA GLU A 88 -14.31 -3.94 -3.18
C GLU A 88 -13.72 -5.34 -3.01
N SER A 89 -13.33 -5.68 -1.78
CA SER A 89 -12.92 -7.01 -1.38
C SER A 89 -14.07 -8.01 -1.50
N ALA A 90 -13.82 -9.13 -2.17
CA ALA A 90 -14.76 -10.26 -2.25
C ALA A 90 -15.17 -10.76 -0.85
N LEU A 91 -14.28 -10.67 0.16
CA LEU A 91 -14.60 -11.05 1.53
C LEU A 91 -15.63 -10.11 2.16
N GLN A 92 -15.50 -8.80 1.95
CA GLN A 92 -16.45 -7.83 2.51
C GLN A 92 -17.83 -7.98 1.88
N ILE A 93 -17.88 -8.16 0.56
CA ILE A 93 -19.12 -8.44 -0.16
C ILE A 93 -19.75 -9.73 0.40
N LYS A 94 -18.98 -10.82 0.51
CA LYS A 94 -19.49 -12.10 1.04
C LYS A 94 -19.98 -12.01 2.48
N GLN A 95 -19.33 -11.25 3.35
CA GLN A 95 -19.76 -11.08 4.74
C GLN A 95 -21.02 -10.24 4.88
N SER A 96 -21.29 -9.35 3.92
CA SER A 96 -22.52 -8.55 3.89
C SER A 96 -23.73 -9.30 3.36
N LEU A 97 -23.49 -10.35 2.58
CA LEU A 97 -24.50 -11.21 2.00
C LEU A 97 -24.76 -12.31 3.03
N GLY A 98 -25.99 -12.42 3.54
CA GLY A 98 -26.36 -13.50 4.47
C GLY A 98 -26.20 -14.90 3.87
N ILE A 99 -26.89 -15.90 4.43
CA ILE A 99 -26.77 -17.28 3.96
C ILE A 99 -27.27 -17.40 2.50
N ARG A 100 -26.37 -17.72 1.57
CA ARG A 100 -26.69 -18.05 0.17
C ARG A 100 -26.45 -19.54 -0.11
N ARG A 101 -27.32 -20.12 -0.95
CA ARG A 101 -27.16 -21.46 -1.53
C ARG A 101 -26.82 -21.32 -3.02
N GLY A 102 -25.65 -21.82 -3.41
CA GLY A 102 -25.20 -21.85 -4.82
C GLY A 102 -24.33 -20.66 -5.24
N LYS A 103 -23.43 -20.90 -6.20
CA LYS A 103 -22.65 -19.89 -6.93
C LYS A 103 -23.28 -19.70 -8.31
N ASN A 104 -23.58 -18.46 -8.69
CA ASN A 104 -24.09 -18.13 -10.01
C ASN A 104 -23.66 -16.69 -10.34
N ASP A 105 -22.94 -16.49 -11.44
CA ASP A 105 -22.36 -15.21 -11.88
C ASP A 105 -23.43 -14.09 -11.98
N LYS A 106 -24.64 -14.45 -12.41
CA LYS A 106 -25.79 -13.52 -12.40
C LYS A 106 -26.19 -13.10 -10.99
N ALA A 107 -26.26 -14.06 -10.07
CA ALA A 107 -26.62 -13.78 -8.69
C ALA A 107 -25.52 -12.98 -7.97
N ASP A 108 -24.27 -13.15 -8.37
CA ASP A 108 -23.11 -12.46 -7.80
C ASP A 108 -23.05 -11.01 -8.29
N SER A 109 -23.22 -10.73 -9.58
CA SER A 109 -23.34 -9.34 -10.07
C SER A 109 -24.51 -8.58 -9.43
N MET A 110 -25.67 -9.21 -9.24
CA MET A 110 -26.79 -8.63 -8.50
C MET A 110 -26.44 -8.33 -7.04
N ALA A 111 -25.72 -9.24 -6.39
CA ALA A 111 -25.29 -9.09 -5.00
C ALA A 111 -24.37 -7.88 -4.82
N ILE A 112 -23.45 -7.70 -5.78
CA ILE A 112 -22.51 -6.58 -5.80
C ILE A 112 -23.25 -5.25 -5.99
N ALA A 113 -24.25 -5.21 -6.87
CA ALA A 113 -25.07 -4.02 -7.09
C ALA A 113 -25.80 -3.59 -5.81
N ASP A 114 -26.39 -4.58 -5.13
CA ASP A 114 -27.13 -4.42 -3.88
C ASP A 114 -26.23 -4.03 -2.71
N TYR A 115 -25.02 -4.61 -2.62
CA TYR A 115 -24.00 -4.22 -1.66
C TYR A 115 -23.64 -2.74 -1.78
N ALA A 116 -23.37 -2.29 -3.02
CA ALA A 116 -22.98 -0.91 -3.27
C ALA A 116 -24.08 0.08 -2.89
N ARG A 117 -25.34 -0.29 -3.13
CA ARG A 117 -26.53 0.49 -2.76
C ARG A 117 -26.72 0.59 -1.24
N ARG A 118 -26.43 -0.48 -0.50
CA ARG A 118 -26.60 -0.53 0.97
C ARG A 118 -25.50 0.17 1.76
N HIS A 119 -24.34 0.41 1.14
CA HIS A 119 -23.16 0.93 1.84
C HIS A 119 -22.62 2.23 1.20
N PRO A 120 -23.45 3.27 1.02
CA PRO A 120 -22.99 4.52 0.42
C PRO A 120 -21.92 5.24 1.27
N ASP A 121 -21.91 5.01 2.58
CA ASP A 121 -20.93 5.52 3.54
C ASP A 121 -19.52 4.93 3.36
N LYS A 122 -19.42 3.77 2.70
CA LYS A 122 -18.15 3.05 2.49
C LYS A 122 -17.58 3.21 1.09
N ILE A 123 -18.23 3.98 0.23
CA ILE A 123 -17.82 4.14 -1.18
C ILE A 123 -16.35 4.60 -1.22
N ASN A 124 -15.53 3.81 -1.91
CA ASN A 124 -14.14 4.15 -2.20
C ASN A 124 -13.94 4.16 -3.72
N PHE A 125 -13.84 5.36 -4.30
CA PHE A 125 -13.66 5.53 -5.73
C PHE A 125 -12.30 4.97 -6.17
N PHE A 126 -12.32 4.01 -7.08
CA PHE A 126 -11.15 3.48 -7.73
C PHE A 126 -10.45 4.60 -8.49
N LYS A 127 -9.16 4.76 -8.22
CA LYS A 127 -8.27 5.66 -8.93
C LYS A 127 -7.33 4.84 -9.78
N ILE A 128 -7.08 5.29 -11.00
CA ILE A 128 -6.06 4.71 -11.86
C ILE A 128 -4.72 4.79 -11.10
N PRO A 129 -4.01 3.66 -10.89
CA PRO A 129 -2.71 3.68 -10.27
C PRO A 129 -1.75 4.57 -11.06
N ASN A 130 -1.09 5.50 -10.37
CA ASN A 130 -0.02 6.31 -10.95
C ASN A 130 1.10 5.37 -11.45
N LYS A 131 1.48 5.52 -12.73
CA LYS A 131 2.39 4.59 -13.43
C LYS A 131 3.80 4.70 -12.87
N GLU A 132 4.20 5.91 -12.52
CA GLU A 132 5.49 6.27 -11.96
C GLU A 132 5.64 5.65 -10.56
N LEU A 133 4.60 5.71 -9.72
CA LEU A 133 4.58 5.05 -8.42
C LEU A 133 4.62 3.51 -8.54
N ALA A 134 4.00 2.95 -9.58
CA ALA A 134 4.09 1.51 -9.87
C ALA A 134 5.51 1.11 -10.30
N ALA A 135 6.12 1.87 -11.21
CA ALA A 135 7.52 1.67 -11.62
C ALA A 135 8.48 1.81 -10.44
N LEU A 136 8.27 2.81 -9.58
CA LEU A 136 9.05 3.04 -8.35
C LEU A 136 8.92 1.84 -7.40
N LYS A 137 7.74 1.24 -7.28
CA LYS A 137 7.52 0.03 -6.48
C LYS A 137 8.29 -1.16 -7.04
N ASP A 138 8.28 -1.35 -8.36
CA ASP A 138 9.00 -2.47 -9.00
C ASP A 138 10.51 -2.34 -8.82
N LEU A 139 11.06 -1.13 -9.04
CA LEU A 139 12.46 -0.83 -8.76
C LEU A 139 12.81 -1.03 -7.28
N PHE A 140 11.98 -0.55 -6.37
CA PHE A 140 12.19 -0.74 -4.93
C PHE A 140 12.21 -2.22 -4.54
N MET A 141 11.30 -3.06 -5.09
CA MET A 141 11.31 -4.51 -4.85
C MET A 141 12.55 -5.18 -5.45
N TYR A 142 12.95 -4.79 -6.66
CA TYR A 142 14.16 -5.29 -7.30
C TYR A 142 15.42 -4.96 -6.48
N ARG A 143 15.54 -3.73 -5.99
CA ARG A 143 16.61 -3.30 -5.08
C ARG A 143 16.66 -4.18 -3.83
N GLN A 144 15.52 -4.49 -3.20
CA GLN A 144 15.50 -5.37 -2.02
C GLN A 144 16.05 -6.76 -2.35
N ASN A 145 15.67 -7.33 -3.50
CA ASN A 145 16.20 -8.62 -3.93
C ASN A 145 17.72 -8.58 -4.14
N LEU A 146 18.27 -7.49 -4.69
CA LEU A 146 19.72 -7.30 -4.84
C LEU A 146 20.43 -7.21 -3.49
N VAL A 147 19.85 -6.49 -2.51
CA VAL A 147 20.40 -6.37 -1.16
C VAL A 147 20.39 -7.72 -0.43
N ASP A 148 19.32 -8.50 -0.56
CA ASP A 148 19.23 -9.84 0.02
C ASP A 148 20.29 -10.78 -0.58
N LYS A 149 20.49 -10.74 -1.90
CA LYS A 149 21.59 -11.47 -2.58
C LYS A 149 22.95 -11.03 -2.04
N LEU A 150 23.20 -9.72 -1.97
CA LEU A 150 24.48 -9.17 -1.48
C LEU A 150 24.75 -9.60 -0.04
N LYS A 151 23.75 -9.57 0.82
CA LYS A 151 23.85 -10.06 2.21
C LYS A 151 24.20 -11.54 2.25
N GLY A 152 23.57 -12.36 1.42
CA GLY A 152 23.88 -13.79 1.28
C GLY A 152 25.33 -14.04 0.86
N VAL A 153 25.82 -13.30 -0.14
CA VAL A 153 27.22 -13.39 -0.61
C VAL A 153 28.20 -12.94 0.50
N LYS A 154 27.96 -11.80 1.15
CA LYS A 154 28.81 -11.30 2.25
C LYS A 154 28.86 -12.26 3.44
N ASN A 155 27.75 -12.92 3.77
CA ASN A 155 27.72 -13.92 4.85
C ASN A 155 28.55 -15.16 4.50
N ARG A 156 28.44 -15.67 3.26
CA ARG A 156 29.28 -16.78 2.77
C ARG A 156 30.77 -16.42 2.82
N GLN A 157 31.12 -15.21 2.40
CA GLN A 157 32.49 -14.72 2.46
C GLN A 157 33.03 -14.67 3.90
N LYS A 158 32.24 -14.18 4.86
CA LYS A 158 32.63 -14.15 6.27
C LYS A 158 32.86 -15.56 6.84
N ALA A 159 31.95 -16.50 6.53
CA ALA A 159 32.08 -17.89 6.97
C ALA A 159 33.36 -18.56 6.42
N MET A 160 33.71 -18.30 5.16
CA MET A 160 34.96 -18.78 4.56
C MET A 160 36.20 -18.20 5.24
N LYS A 161 36.20 -16.90 5.58
CA LYS A 161 37.32 -16.26 6.30
C LYS A 161 37.48 -16.78 7.73
N SER A 162 36.40 -17.18 8.40
CA SER A 162 36.45 -17.70 9.77
C SER A 162 36.95 -19.14 9.88
N GLN A 163 36.99 -19.91 8.78
CA GLN A 163 37.48 -21.30 8.79
C GLN A 163 39.02 -21.44 8.76
N GLY A 164 39.75 -20.34 8.99
CA GLY A 164 41.20 -20.28 8.87
C GLY A 164 41.60 -20.18 7.41
N ASP A 165 42.61 -19.36 7.12
CA ASP A 165 43.13 -19.17 5.77
C ASP A 165 43.61 -20.51 5.19
N ALA A 166 42.74 -21.21 4.47
CA ALA A 166 43.16 -22.30 3.62
C ALA A 166 43.97 -21.67 2.48
N VAL A 167 45.30 -21.72 2.61
CA VAL A 167 46.35 -21.26 1.69
C VAL A 167 46.34 -22.10 0.39
N SER A 168 45.18 -22.26 -0.23
CA SER A 168 44.97 -23.00 -1.47
C SER A 168 44.73 -22.02 -2.61
N LYS A 169 45.28 -22.33 -3.79
CA LYS A 169 45.05 -21.56 -5.02
C LYS A 169 43.55 -21.47 -5.35
N ALA A 170 42.77 -22.50 -5.03
CA ALA A 170 41.32 -22.52 -5.19
C ALA A 170 40.63 -21.55 -4.21
N ALA A 171 41.04 -21.50 -2.94
CA ALA A 171 40.46 -20.58 -1.96
C ALA A 171 40.71 -19.10 -2.34
N LYS A 172 41.91 -18.78 -2.83
CA LYS A 172 42.23 -17.43 -3.37
C LYS A 172 41.36 -17.07 -4.58
N PHE A 173 41.14 -18.01 -5.49
CA PHE A 173 40.25 -17.83 -6.63
C PHE A 173 38.81 -17.54 -6.17
N ILE A 174 38.26 -18.37 -5.28
CA ILE A 174 36.90 -18.23 -4.75
C ILE A 174 36.73 -16.87 -4.04
N CYS A 175 37.69 -16.46 -3.21
CA CYS A 175 37.64 -15.16 -2.53
C CYS A 175 37.65 -13.99 -3.51
N ARG A 176 38.48 -14.05 -4.56
CA ARG A 176 38.54 -13.03 -5.60
C ARG A 176 37.23 -12.96 -6.38
N ASP A 177 36.69 -14.10 -6.80
CA ASP A 177 35.42 -14.17 -7.53
C ASP A 177 34.25 -13.63 -6.69
N THR A 178 34.17 -14.05 -5.43
CA THR A 178 33.18 -13.55 -4.45
C THR A 178 33.26 -12.04 -4.28
N ASN A 179 34.48 -11.46 -4.20
CA ASN A 179 34.67 -10.01 -4.14
C ASN A 179 34.19 -9.30 -5.41
N ASN A 180 34.40 -9.91 -6.58
CA ASN A 180 33.90 -9.37 -7.85
C ASN A 180 32.37 -9.41 -7.89
N GLU A 181 31.75 -10.50 -7.40
CA GLU A 181 30.29 -10.61 -7.28
C GLU A 181 29.72 -9.53 -6.34
N ILE A 182 30.35 -9.31 -5.17
CA ILE A 182 29.97 -8.24 -4.24
C ILE A 182 30.00 -6.87 -4.93
N LYS A 183 31.11 -6.54 -5.62
CA LYS A 183 31.25 -5.26 -6.34
C LYS A 183 30.21 -5.09 -7.44
N ARG A 184 29.88 -6.16 -8.17
CA ARG A 184 28.82 -6.14 -9.19
C ARG A 184 27.45 -5.85 -8.56
N LEU A 185 27.11 -6.54 -7.47
CA LEU A 185 25.84 -6.32 -6.76
C LEU A 185 25.75 -4.91 -6.17
N GLU A 186 26.83 -4.38 -5.58
CA GLU A 186 26.88 -3.01 -5.07
C GLU A 186 26.65 -1.98 -6.19
N ARG A 187 27.26 -2.19 -7.38
CA ARG A 187 27.02 -1.34 -8.55
C ARG A 187 25.56 -1.40 -9.00
N SER A 188 24.99 -2.60 -9.15
CA SER A 188 23.60 -2.75 -9.58
C SER A 188 22.60 -2.17 -8.57
N ILE A 189 22.92 -2.18 -7.28
CA ILE A 189 22.12 -1.48 -6.26
C ILE A 189 22.17 0.04 -6.50
N ALA A 190 23.36 0.60 -6.72
CA ALA A 190 23.52 2.04 -6.99
C ALA A 190 22.81 2.48 -8.29
N GLU A 191 22.93 1.70 -9.36
CA GLU A 191 22.21 1.93 -10.62
C GLU A 191 20.69 1.89 -10.41
N CYS A 192 20.19 0.93 -9.63
CA CYS A 192 18.78 0.83 -9.30
C CYS A 192 18.30 2.03 -8.45
N GLU A 193 19.10 2.48 -7.49
CA GLU A 193 18.81 3.67 -6.67
C GLU A 193 18.77 4.95 -7.52
N ASN A 194 19.64 5.07 -8.53
CA ASN A 194 19.60 6.17 -9.50
C ASN A 194 18.32 6.12 -10.34
N ALA A 195 17.96 4.95 -10.88
CA ALA A 195 16.70 4.79 -11.63
C ALA A 195 15.47 5.11 -10.77
N MET A 196 15.49 4.78 -9.47
CA MET A 196 14.44 5.19 -8.54
C MET A 196 14.34 6.71 -8.41
N MET A 197 15.48 7.41 -8.33
CA MET A 197 15.51 8.88 -8.29
C MET A 197 15.02 9.53 -9.59
N GLU A 198 15.31 8.94 -10.75
CA GLU A 198 14.79 9.41 -12.04
C GLU A 198 13.26 9.35 -12.09
N VAL A 199 12.66 8.23 -11.65
CA VAL A 199 11.21 8.07 -11.58
C VAL A 199 10.56 9.06 -10.60
N ILE A 200 11.23 9.34 -9.47
CA ILE A 200 10.74 10.34 -8.51
C ILE A 200 10.72 11.73 -9.14
N ARG A 201 11.79 12.11 -9.85
CA ARG A 201 11.93 13.43 -10.49
C ARG A 201 11.04 13.60 -11.72
N SER A 202 10.56 12.51 -12.33
CA SER A 202 9.66 12.60 -13.48
C SER A 202 8.21 12.95 -13.11
N ASP A 203 7.84 12.90 -11.83
CA ASP A 203 6.50 13.21 -11.33
C ASP A 203 6.59 14.24 -10.19
N GLU A 204 6.04 15.43 -10.41
CA GLU A 204 6.12 16.57 -9.48
C GLU A 204 5.55 16.23 -8.08
N GLN A 205 4.50 15.41 -8.04
CA GLN A 205 3.86 15.01 -6.79
C GLN A 205 4.69 13.98 -6.02
N LEU A 206 5.40 13.09 -6.71
CA LEU A 206 6.37 12.18 -6.12
C LEU A 206 7.60 12.94 -5.61
N GLU A 207 8.20 13.80 -6.43
CA GLU A 207 9.38 14.59 -6.05
C GLU A 207 9.10 15.44 -4.81
N ARG A 208 8.00 16.19 -4.81
CA ARG A 208 7.62 17.04 -3.67
C ARG A 208 7.45 16.25 -2.38
N ASN A 209 6.69 15.16 -2.41
CA ASN A 209 6.49 14.33 -1.22
C ASN A 209 7.78 13.64 -0.77
N TYR A 210 8.65 13.26 -1.72
CA TYR A 210 9.94 12.66 -1.42
C TYR A 210 10.84 13.63 -0.66
N GLU A 211 10.99 14.88 -1.12
CA GLU A 211 11.84 15.88 -0.47
C GLU A 211 11.35 16.21 0.95
N HIS A 212 10.04 16.43 1.12
CA HIS A 212 9.44 16.65 2.44
C HIS A 212 9.75 15.51 3.42
N VAL A 213 9.63 14.26 2.99
CA VAL A 213 9.83 13.11 3.88
C VAL A 213 11.31 12.81 4.12
N LYS A 214 12.16 13.01 3.10
CA LYS A 214 13.62 12.84 3.20
C LYS A 214 14.28 13.86 4.11
N SER A 215 13.70 15.05 4.27
CA SER A 215 14.22 16.08 5.18
C SER A 215 14.29 15.64 6.65
N ILE A 216 13.54 14.59 7.04
CA ILE A 216 13.58 13.99 8.39
C ILE A 216 14.91 13.26 8.60
N LYS A 217 15.63 13.58 9.69
CA LYS A 217 16.85 12.85 10.05
C LYS A 217 16.55 11.34 10.24
N GLY A 218 17.33 10.50 9.57
CA GLY A 218 17.13 9.04 9.53
C GLY A 218 16.31 8.54 8.33
N PHE A 219 15.72 9.44 7.54
CA PHE A 219 14.97 9.09 6.33
C PHE A 219 15.83 9.31 5.08
N GLY A 220 16.56 8.26 4.69
CA GLY A 220 17.22 8.21 3.38
C GLY A 220 16.30 7.70 2.28
N LEU A 221 16.81 7.68 1.03
CA LEU A 221 16.11 7.22 -0.18
C LEU A 221 15.22 6.00 0.06
N VAL A 222 15.78 4.94 0.64
CA VAL A 222 15.10 3.64 0.82
C VAL A 222 13.92 3.73 1.78
N VAL A 223 14.07 4.47 2.90
CA VAL A 223 13.00 4.59 3.92
C VAL A 223 11.87 5.44 3.36
N THR A 224 12.22 6.56 2.73
CA THR A 224 11.28 7.49 2.10
C THR A 224 10.48 6.80 1.00
N VAL A 225 11.16 6.15 0.05
CA VAL A 225 10.48 5.42 -1.03
C VAL A 225 9.62 4.29 -0.49
N ALA A 226 10.08 3.54 0.51
CA ALA A 226 9.27 2.49 1.10
C ALA A 226 7.95 3.05 1.67
N LEU A 227 8.00 4.17 2.39
CA LEU A 227 6.78 4.82 2.90
C LEU A 227 5.87 5.27 1.77
N MET A 228 6.40 5.92 0.74
CA MET A 228 5.62 6.37 -0.43
C MET A 228 4.96 5.18 -1.14
N VAL A 229 5.73 4.14 -1.48
CA VAL A 229 5.23 2.96 -2.19
C VAL A 229 4.13 2.25 -1.41
N PHE A 230 4.32 2.03 -0.10
CA PHE A 230 3.35 1.28 0.70
C PHE A 230 2.13 2.10 1.12
N SER A 231 2.26 3.43 1.23
CA SER A 231 1.12 4.33 1.51
C SER A 231 0.34 4.73 0.26
N GLY A 232 0.82 4.38 -0.95
CA GLY A 232 0.24 4.87 -2.19
C GLY A 232 0.50 6.37 -2.38
N ASN A 233 1.73 6.80 -2.16
CA ASN A 233 2.16 8.20 -2.03
C ASN A 233 1.24 9.00 -1.08
N PHE A 234 0.99 8.45 0.11
CA PHE A 234 0.13 9.00 1.16
C PHE A 234 -1.36 9.13 0.79
N GLN A 235 -1.81 8.57 -0.34
CA GLN A 235 -3.20 8.63 -0.79
C GLN A 235 -4.01 7.39 -0.39
N ASN A 236 -3.45 6.19 -0.53
CA ASN A 236 -4.16 4.94 -0.24
C ASN A 236 -4.28 4.69 1.27
N ILE A 237 -3.27 5.12 2.03
CA ILE A 237 -3.29 5.14 3.49
C ILE A 237 -3.18 6.62 3.90
N PRO A 238 -4.29 7.34 4.10
CA PRO A 238 -4.26 8.80 4.25
C PRO A 238 -3.90 9.29 5.66
N THR A 239 -3.80 8.40 6.65
CA THR A 239 -3.57 8.77 8.05
C THR A 239 -2.39 8.03 8.65
N ALA A 240 -1.57 8.73 9.42
CA ALA A 240 -0.43 8.18 10.15
C ALA A 240 -0.81 6.97 11.03
N ASN A 241 -1.97 7.02 11.71
CA ASN A 241 -2.46 5.91 12.53
C ASN A 241 -2.67 4.62 11.72
N LYS A 242 -3.37 4.71 10.59
CA LYS A 242 -3.56 3.56 9.68
C LYS A 242 -2.20 3.03 9.19
N MET A 243 -1.25 3.92 8.92
CA MET A 243 0.09 3.53 8.50
C MET A 243 0.89 2.83 9.60
N ALA A 244 0.84 3.35 10.83
CA ALA A 244 1.49 2.75 11.98
C ALA A 244 0.95 1.34 12.25
N THR A 245 -0.37 1.14 12.12
CA THR A 245 -1.01 -0.17 12.22
C THR A 245 -0.59 -1.08 11.07
N TYR A 246 -0.60 -0.60 9.82
CA TYR A 246 -0.16 -1.34 8.63
C TYR A 246 1.30 -1.81 8.74
N CYS A 247 2.18 -1.01 9.34
CA CYS A 247 3.58 -1.37 9.59
C CYS A 247 3.75 -2.27 10.83
N GLY A 248 2.70 -2.51 11.63
CA GLY A 248 2.79 -3.22 12.90
C GLY A 248 3.61 -2.48 13.96
N VAL A 249 3.63 -1.13 13.89
CA VAL A 249 4.22 -0.24 14.90
C VAL A 249 3.21 0.06 16.01
N ALA A 250 1.95 0.28 15.64
CA ALA A 250 0.82 0.39 16.56
C ALA A 250 0.01 -0.92 16.58
N SER A 251 -0.56 -1.26 17.73
CA SER A 251 -1.48 -2.40 17.89
C SER A 251 -2.85 -2.09 17.26
N PHE A 252 -3.53 -3.10 16.71
CA PHE A 252 -4.96 -3.00 16.43
C PHE A 252 -5.70 -2.91 17.78
N ARG A 253 -6.17 -1.73 18.18
CA ARG A 253 -7.09 -1.64 19.32
C ARG A 253 -8.46 -2.14 18.87
N ASN A 254 -8.80 -3.39 19.20
CA ASN A 254 -10.20 -3.80 19.30
C ASN A 254 -10.65 -3.46 20.72
N THR A 255 -11.47 -2.43 20.85
CA THR A 255 -12.11 -2.05 22.11
C THR A 255 -13.38 -2.88 22.27
N SER A 256 -13.23 -4.15 22.63
CA SER A 256 -14.36 -5.01 23.00
C SER A 256 -13.89 -6.10 23.96
N GLY A 257 -14.20 -5.92 25.25
CA GLY A 257 -14.08 -6.96 26.27
C GLY A 257 -12.67 -7.19 26.84
N THR A 258 -12.64 -7.96 27.93
CA THR A 258 -11.61 -8.16 28.98
C THR A 258 -10.21 -8.62 28.54
N THR A 259 -9.88 -8.58 27.25
CA THR A 259 -8.59 -9.02 26.67
C THR A 259 -7.62 -7.85 26.49
N ILE A 260 -7.44 -7.03 27.53
CA ILE A 260 -6.59 -5.82 27.50
C ILE A 260 -5.08 -6.18 27.55
N ASN A 261 -4.73 -7.41 27.95
CA ASN A 261 -3.34 -7.84 28.22
C ASN A 261 -2.76 -8.91 27.26
N SER A 262 -3.45 -9.32 26.20
CA SER A 262 -2.86 -10.27 25.24
C SER A 262 -1.98 -9.54 24.21
N ARG A 263 -0.72 -9.98 24.06
CA ARG A 263 0.13 -9.57 22.93
C ARG A 263 -0.54 -10.02 21.64
N GLN A 264 -1.26 -9.12 20.97
CA GLN A 264 -1.86 -9.45 19.69
C GLN A 264 -0.79 -9.72 18.65
N ASP A 265 -0.87 -10.90 18.05
CA ASP A 265 0.08 -11.35 17.05
C ASP A 265 -0.24 -10.76 15.67
N VAL A 266 0.22 -9.53 15.43
CA VAL A 266 0.07 -8.83 14.13
C VAL A 266 1.03 -9.34 13.05
N ARG A 267 1.67 -10.51 13.25
CA ARG A 267 2.70 -11.08 12.37
C ARG A 267 2.22 -11.37 10.95
N HIS A 268 0.91 -11.57 10.74
CA HIS A 268 0.31 -11.87 9.43
C HIS A 268 -0.30 -10.65 8.73
N LEU A 269 -0.53 -9.56 9.46
CA LEU A 269 -1.21 -8.35 8.96
C LEU A 269 -0.25 -7.16 8.73
N SER A 270 1.01 -7.29 9.19
CA SER A 270 1.98 -6.19 9.20
C SER A 270 3.07 -6.31 8.14
N ASN A 271 3.43 -5.19 7.53
CA ASN A 271 4.56 -5.12 6.61
C ASN A 271 5.90 -5.10 7.39
N ARG A 272 6.43 -6.30 7.68
CA ARG A 272 7.69 -6.47 8.44
C ARG A 272 8.89 -5.78 7.81
N ARG A 273 8.93 -5.69 6.48
CA ARG A 273 10.03 -5.03 5.76
C ARG A 273 10.06 -3.55 6.09
N LEU A 274 8.91 -2.89 5.98
CA LEU A 274 8.80 -1.48 6.32
C LEU A 274 9.09 -1.22 7.80
N LYS A 275 8.65 -2.10 8.70
CA LYS A 275 9.00 -2.03 10.13
C LYS A 275 10.52 -2.11 10.36
N GLY A 276 11.23 -2.94 9.61
CA GLY A 276 12.68 -3.06 9.66
C GLY A 276 13.38 -1.76 9.23
N LEU A 277 12.97 -1.20 8.08
CA LEU A 277 13.49 0.08 7.57
C LEU A 277 13.25 1.22 8.57
N LEU A 278 12.04 1.32 9.12
CA LEU A 278 11.71 2.30 10.15
C LEU A 278 12.51 2.10 11.45
N SER A 279 12.93 0.88 11.76
CA SER A 279 13.82 0.63 12.92
C SER A 279 15.21 1.22 12.70
N MET A 280 15.73 1.13 11.49
CA MET A 280 17.01 1.76 11.14
C MET A 280 16.89 3.29 11.13
N ALA A 281 15.79 3.81 10.56
CA ALA A 281 15.50 5.25 10.58
C ALA A 281 15.40 5.78 12.01
N ALA A 282 14.68 5.08 12.90
CA ALA A 282 14.54 5.46 14.30
C ALA A 282 15.88 5.52 15.03
N ARG A 283 16.77 4.55 14.83
CA ARG A 283 18.10 4.56 15.44
C ARG A 283 18.95 5.73 14.97
N SER A 284 18.94 6.00 13.66
CA SER A 284 19.65 7.15 13.09
C SER A 284 19.07 8.48 13.59
N ALA A 285 17.75 8.60 13.67
CA ALA A 285 17.08 9.78 14.20
C ALA A 285 17.44 10.03 15.68
N ILE A 286 17.45 8.99 16.53
CA ILE A 286 17.86 9.11 17.93
C ILE A 286 19.31 9.60 18.06
N GLN A 287 20.18 9.22 17.11
CA GLN A 287 21.60 9.59 17.16
C GLN A 287 21.87 11.02 16.66
N HIS A 288 21.04 11.54 15.74
CA HIS A 288 21.35 12.77 15.00
C HIS A 288 20.27 13.85 15.07
N ASN A 289 19.20 13.63 15.84
CA ASN A 289 18.13 14.58 16.05
C ASN A 289 17.82 14.68 17.55
N ASP A 290 18.23 15.80 18.15
CA ASP A 290 18.12 16.04 19.58
C ASP A 290 16.67 15.96 20.09
N ALA A 291 15.70 16.43 19.32
CA ALA A 291 14.29 16.37 19.71
C ALA A 291 13.80 14.91 19.78
N ILE A 292 14.18 14.08 18.80
CA ILE A 292 13.86 12.66 18.79
C ILE A 292 14.63 11.91 19.89
N GLN A 293 15.88 12.27 20.15
CA GLN A 293 16.68 11.72 21.23
C GLN A 293 16.03 11.98 22.60
N ARG A 294 15.64 13.23 22.89
CA ARG A 294 14.93 13.61 24.12
C ARG A 294 13.62 12.85 24.27
N TYR A 295 12.85 12.74 23.19
CA TYR A 295 11.61 11.96 23.19
C TYR A 295 11.86 10.48 23.52
N TYR A 296 12.91 9.87 22.93
CA TYR A 296 13.30 8.50 23.24
C TYR A 296 13.70 8.34 24.70
N GLN A 297 14.58 9.22 25.21
CA GLN A 297 15.05 9.16 26.59
C GLN A 297 13.89 9.27 27.59
N ARG A 298 12.96 10.21 27.36
CA ARG A 298 11.73 10.35 28.16
C ARG A 298 10.93 9.05 28.24
N LYS A 299 10.82 8.29 27.14
CA LYS A 299 10.12 6.98 27.16
C LYS A 299 10.88 5.93 27.97
N ILE A 300 12.21 5.96 27.96
CA ILE A 300 13.04 5.08 28.79
C ILE A 300 12.87 5.45 30.28
N ASP A 301 12.90 6.75 30.61
CA ASP A 301 12.73 7.25 31.98
C ASP A 301 11.35 6.93 32.56
N GLN A 302 10.33 6.80 31.69
CA GLN A 302 8.99 6.29 32.04
C GLN A 302 8.95 4.76 32.28
N GLY A 303 10.09 4.08 32.31
CA GLY A 303 10.20 2.64 32.54
C GLY A 303 9.82 1.78 31.32
N LYS A 304 9.74 2.34 30.10
CA LYS A 304 9.45 1.52 28.91
C LYS A 304 10.69 0.71 28.52
N LEU A 305 10.47 -0.57 28.18
CA LEU A 305 11.51 -1.43 27.60
C LEU A 305 12.03 -0.85 26.28
N TYR A 306 13.31 -1.09 25.97
CA TYR A 306 13.98 -0.63 24.75
C TYR A 306 13.15 -0.82 23.47
N GLY A 307 12.64 -2.04 23.24
CA GLY A 307 11.84 -2.34 22.05
C GLY A 307 10.54 -1.55 21.95
N VAL A 308 9.94 -1.21 23.10
CA VAL A 308 8.73 -0.39 23.17
C VAL A 308 9.07 1.08 22.91
N ALA A 309 10.14 1.60 23.51
CA ALA A 309 10.61 2.96 23.26
C ALA A 309 10.96 3.18 21.77
N ILE A 310 11.63 2.22 21.13
CA ILE A 310 11.92 2.24 19.70
C ILE A 310 10.64 2.25 18.85
N ASN A 311 9.60 1.49 19.22
CA ASN A 311 8.32 1.54 18.50
C ASN A 311 7.61 2.89 18.69
N ASN A 312 7.71 3.53 19.86
CA ASN A 312 7.20 4.88 20.07
C ASN A 312 7.89 5.89 19.15
N VAL A 313 9.22 5.79 18.99
CA VAL A 313 9.99 6.65 18.07
C VAL A 313 9.56 6.42 16.61
N LYS A 314 9.43 5.17 16.18
CA LYS A 314 8.90 4.86 14.83
C LYS A 314 7.53 5.49 14.61
N ASN A 315 6.65 5.38 15.60
CA ASN A 315 5.32 5.97 15.52
C ASN A 315 5.41 7.48 15.34
N LYS A 316 6.19 8.17 16.18
CA LYS A 316 6.43 9.61 16.07
C LYS A 316 6.95 10.00 14.69
N LEU A 317 7.92 9.26 14.15
CA LEU A 317 8.49 9.52 12.82
C LEU A 317 7.47 9.32 11.69
N ILE A 318 6.60 8.31 11.76
CA ILE A 318 5.49 8.15 10.81
C ILE A 318 4.55 9.36 10.88
N HIS A 319 4.18 9.79 12.08
CA HIS A 319 3.31 10.97 12.27
C HIS A 319 3.94 12.24 11.71
N ILE A 320 5.24 12.46 11.93
CA ILE A 320 5.97 13.59 11.35
C ILE A 320 5.91 13.52 9.82
N ALA A 321 6.26 12.39 9.20
CA ALA A 321 6.24 12.25 7.74
C ALA A 321 4.88 12.57 7.13
N TYR A 322 3.79 12.09 7.75
CA TYR A 322 2.42 12.40 7.30
C TYR A 322 2.05 13.87 7.50
N ALA A 323 2.51 14.48 8.61
CA ALA A 323 2.25 15.90 8.87
C ALA A 323 2.91 16.77 7.81
N LEU A 324 4.18 16.51 7.48
CA LEU A 324 4.96 17.26 6.48
C LEU A 324 4.34 17.18 5.08
N VAL A 325 3.92 15.98 4.65
CA VAL A 325 3.23 15.81 3.36
C VAL A 325 1.89 16.55 3.34
N LYS A 326 1.16 16.54 4.46
CA LYS A 326 -0.12 17.24 4.57
C LYS A 326 0.03 18.76 4.63
N SER A 327 1.06 19.27 5.30
CA SER A 327 1.34 20.71 5.42
C SER A 327 2.16 21.26 4.26
N ASN A 328 2.66 20.40 3.36
CA ASN A 328 3.51 20.77 2.23
C ASN A 328 4.74 21.56 2.68
N GLN A 329 5.43 21.05 3.70
CA GLN A 329 6.59 21.68 4.34
C GLN A 329 7.67 20.66 4.63
N ASP A 330 8.92 21.13 4.65
CA ASP A 330 10.07 20.33 5.06
C ASP A 330 10.20 20.26 6.58
N TYR A 331 10.86 19.21 7.05
CA TYR A 331 11.17 19.03 8.45
C TYR A 331 12.12 20.11 8.95
N GLN A 332 11.66 20.86 9.94
CA GLN A 332 12.48 21.85 10.65
C GLN A 332 12.76 21.35 12.07
N THR A 333 14.03 21.37 12.46
CA THR A 333 14.48 20.87 13.77
C THR A 333 13.89 21.67 14.95
N GLU A 334 13.52 22.94 14.70
CA GLU A 334 13.01 23.88 15.71
C GLU A 334 11.49 23.88 15.87
N TYR A 335 10.74 23.15 15.02
CA TYR A 335 9.29 23.03 15.21
C TYR A 335 9.01 22.13 16.43
N MET A 336 8.92 22.78 17.59
CA MET A 336 8.37 22.29 18.84
C MET A 336 6.96 21.72 18.58
N PHE A 337 6.85 20.40 18.41
CA PHE A 337 5.55 19.75 18.43
C PHE A 337 5.11 19.61 19.88
N ASN A 338 3.95 20.20 20.20
CA ASN A 338 3.24 20.09 21.48
C ASN A 338 3.52 18.75 22.17
N GLU A 339 4.14 18.82 23.35
CA GLU A 339 4.86 17.72 23.99
C GLU A 339 3.96 16.53 24.41
N ASP A 340 2.65 16.72 24.29
CA ASP A 340 1.56 15.82 24.68
C ASP A 340 0.81 15.14 23.53
N ALA A 341 1.17 15.41 22.26
CA ALA A 341 0.51 14.78 21.12
C ALA A 341 1.24 13.52 20.62
N VAL A 342 0.57 12.38 20.86
CA VAL A 342 0.78 10.97 20.43
C VAL A 342 1.62 10.08 21.35
#